data_AF-A0A218UIF4-F1
#
_entry.id   AF-A0A218UIF4-F1
#
_cell.length_a   1.000
_cell.length_b   1.000
_cell.length_c   1.000
_cell.angle_alpha   90.00
_cell.angle_beta   90.00
_cell.angle_gamma   90.00
#
_symmetry.space_group_name_H-M   'P 1'
#
loop_
_entity.id
_entity.type
_entity.pdbx_description
1 polymer ?
#
loop_
_entity_poly.entity_id
_entity_poly.type
_entity_poly.pdbx_seq_one_letter_code
_entity_poly.pdbx_strand_id
1 'polypeptide(L)'
;MLVLESLEKSDAKVAEDLLENMAKLFCLMHSNSPERAAFLSRALKWSSGGSGKLEHSKLHQLLAITLWKDQNCSESQYHFLHLTDGQGCANMLLEYCLSHRYCNEVDVFVAQAILQFLCLKNKTSTLVVFMTYI
;
A
#
# COMPACT_ATOMS: atom_id res chain seq x y z
N MET A 1 -7.19 13.59 -12.89
CA MET A 1 -6.00 14.46 -12.87
C MET A 1 -6.28 15.87 -12.35
N LEU A 2 -7.35 16.55 -12.79
CA LEU A 2 -7.67 17.93 -12.36
C LEU A 2 -7.80 18.13 -10.85
N VAL A 3 -8.31 17.14 -10.11
CA VAL A 3 -8.43 17.21 -8.64
C VAL A 3 -7.06 17.43 -7.98
N LEU A 4 -6.05 16.63 -8.35
CA LEU A 4 -4.69 16.77 -7.81
C LEU A 4 -4.06 18.11 -8.22
N GLU A 5 -4.27 18.53 -9.47
CA GLU A 5 -3.78 19.82 -9.95
C GLU A 5 -4.40 21.00 -9.17
N SER A 6 -5.69 20.93 -8.83
CA SER A 6 -6.36 21.92 -8.01
C SER A 6 -5.80 21.96 -6.59
N LEU A 7 -5.59 20.80 -5.96
CA LEU A 7 -5.03 20.70 -4.61
C LEU A 7 -3.59 21.22 -4.54
N GLU A 8 -2.78 20.95 -5.56
CA GLU A 8 -1.42 21.48 -5.69
C GLU A 8 -1.42 23.00 -5.86
N LYS A 9 -2.27 23.54 -6.75
CA LYS A 9 -2.33 24.99 -7.04
C LYS A 9 -2.90 25.81 -5.89
N SER A 10 -3.76 25.21 -5.07
CA SER A 10 -4.37 25.86 -3.90
C SER A 10 -3.51 25.75 -2.63
N ASP A 11 -2.35 25.09 -2.69
CA ASP A 11 -1.53 24.75 -1.52
C ASP A 11 -2.36 24.07 -0.41
N ALA A 12 -3.29 23.20 -0.83
CA ALA A 12 -4.19 22.51 0.07
C ALA A 12 -3.40 21.60 1.01
N LYS A 13 -3.65 21.75 2.32
CA LYS A 13 -3.07 20.86 3.33
C LYS A 13 -3.66 19.46 3.19
N VAL A 14 -2.82 18.47 3.44
CA VAL A 14 -3.27 17.07 3.49
C VAL A 14 -4.25 16.91 4.65
N ALA A 15 -5.42 16.38 4.34
CA ALA A 15 -6.48 16.09 5.28
C ALA A 15 -7.04 14.69 5.01
N GLU A 16 -7.55 14.02 6.05
CA GLU A 16 -7.97 12.62 5.96
C GLU A 16 -9.09 12.40 4.93
N ASP A 17 -10.06 13.31 4.86
CA ASP A 17 -11.16 13.28 3.90
C ASP A 17 -10.65 13.37 2.44
N LEU A 18 -9.61 14.18 2.20
CA LEU A 18 -8.98 14.27 0.89
C LEU A 18 -8.27 12.97 0.51
N LEU A 19 -7.57 12.33 1.45
CA LEU A 19 -6.93 11.03 1.23
C LEU A 19 -7.94 9.93 0.93
N GLU A 20 -9.06 9.90 1.66
CA GLU A 20 -10.15 8.96 1.41
C GLU A 20 -10.79 9.19 0.04
N ASN A 21 -11.00 10.44 -0.36
CA ASN A 21 -11.53 10.77 -1.68
C ASN A 21 -10.56 10.36 -2.80
N MET A 22 -9.25 10.53 -2.61
CA MET A 22 -8.24 10.04 -3.56
C MET A 22 -8.26 8.53 -3.69
N ALA A 23 -8.34 7.81 -2.57
CA ALA A 23 -8.45 6.36 -2.60
C ALA A 23 -9.74 5.90 -3.29
N LYS A 24 -10.88 6.53 -3.00
CA LYS A 24 -12.17 6.24 -3.68
C LYS A 24 -12.04 6.44 -5.18
N LEU A 25 -11.43 7.53 -5.63
CA LEU A 25 -11.18 7.76 -7.06
C LEU A 25 -10.31 6.65 -7.64
N PHE A 26 -9.21 6.27 -6.98
CA PHE A 26 -8.35 5.18 -7.41
C PHE A 26 -9.09 3.83 -7.53
N CYS A 27 -9.97 3.50 -6.59
CA CYS A 27 -10.80 2.28 -6.63
C CYS A 27 -11.75 2.24 -7.83
N LEU A 28 -12.20 3.41 -8.31
CA LEU A 28 -13.11 3.52 -9.45
C LEU A 28 -12.37 3.51 -10.79
N MET A 29 -11.05 3.66 -10.79
CA MET A 29 -10.23 3.61 -12.00
C MET A 29 -10.03 2.16 -12.44
N HIS A 30 -10.12 1.94 -13.75
CA HIS A 30 -9.85 0.63 -14.34
C HIS A 30 -8.42 0.18 -13.98
N SER A 31 -8.29 -1.05 -13.45
CA SER A 31 -7.05 -1.57 -12.87
C SER A 31 -5.87 -1.57 -13.82
N ASN A 32 -6.11 -1.86 -15.10
CA ASN A 32 -5.06 -1.93 -16.13
C ASN A 32 -4.83 -0.60 -16.87
N SER A 33 -5.40 0.51 -16.40
CA SER A 33 -5.24 1.80 -17.10
C SER A 33 -3.92 2.49 -16.71
N PRO A 34 -3.16 3.04 -17.68
CA PRO A 34 -1.94 3.79 -17.37
C PRO A 34 -2.22 5.07 -16.56
N GLU A 35 -3.42 5.65 -16.73
CA GLU A 35 -3.87 6.81 -15.94
C GLU A 35 -3.96 6.49 -14.45
N ARG A 36 -4.30 5.25 -14.08
CA ARG A 36 -4.37 4.82 -12.69
C ARG A 36 -3.01 4.84 -12.02
N ALA A 37 -1.97 4.36 -12.72
CA ALA A 37 -0.59 4.43 -12.25
C ALA A 37 -0.09 5.88 -12.14
N ALA A 38 -0.40 6.71 -13.14
CA ALA A 38 -0.05 8.14 -13.12
C ALA A 38 -0.75 8.90 -11.98
N PHE A 39 -2.03 8.59 -11.73
CA PHE A 39 -2.79 9.15 -10.62
C PHE A 39 -2.19 8.74 -9.27
N LEU A 40 -1.90 7.45 -9.08
CA LEU A 40 -1.30 6.92 -7.86
C LEU A 40 0.02 7.62 -7.51
N SER A 41 0.95 7.68 -8.48
CA SER A 41 2.25 8.32 -8.28
C SER A 41 2.11 9.80 -7.89
N ARG A 42 1.23 10.54 -8.56
CA ARG A 42 0.99 11.96 -8.26
C ARG A 42 0.28 12.17 -6.92
N ALA A 43 -0.69 11.32 -6.58
CA ALA A 43 -1.40 11.38 -5.30
C ALA A 43 -0.46 11.11 -4.12
N LEU A 44 0.41 10.10 -4.22
CA LEU A 44 1.43 9.81 -3.21
C LEU A 44 2.39 10.99 -3.04
N LYS A 45 2.90 11.55 -4.15
CA LYS A 45 3.77 12.72 -4.13
C LYS A 45 3.12 13.92 -3.45
N TRP A 46 1.88 14.26 -3.83
CA TRP A 46 1.13 15.34 -3.19
C TRP A 46 0.93 15.08 -1.69
N SER A 47 0.50 13.87 -1.32
CA SER A 47 0.25 13.52 0.07
C SER A 47 1.51 13.62 0.93
N SER A 48 2.71 13.34 0.40
CA SER A 48 3.95 13.43 1.18
C SER A 48 4.33 14.86 1.65
N GLY A 49 3.64 15.89 1.15
CA GLY A 49 3.85 17.30 1.54
C GLY A 49 5.28 17.80 1.32
N GLY A 50 6.07 17.12 0.47
CA GLY A 50 7.50 17.41 0.25
C GLY A 50 8.42 17.09 1.43
N SER A 51 7.90 16.58 2.56
CA SER A 51 8.67 16.34 3.78
C SER A 51 9.46 15.02 3.79
N GLY A 52 9.21 14.14 2.80
CA GLY A 52 9.86 12.82 2.69
C GLY A 52 9.57 11.87 3.86
N LYS A 53 8.77 12.29 4.85
CA LYS A 53 8.44 11.50 6.04
C LYS A 53 7.18 10.66 5.77
N LEU A 54 7.29 9.39 6.15
CA LEU A 54 6.28 8.33 6.14
C LEU A 54 5.04 8.68 6.99
N GLU A 55 4.22 9.66 6.62
CA GLU A 55 3.18 10.17 7.52
C GLU A 55 1.75 10.17 6.99
N HIS A 56 1.42 9.34 5.99
CA HIS A 56 0.01 9.05 5.66
C HIS A 56 -0.28 7.56 5.55
N SER A 57 -0.25 6.88 6.70
CA SER A 57 -0.70 5.49 6.88
C SER A 57 -2.07 5.26 6.24
N LYS A 58 -3.00 6.22 6.31
CA LYS A 58 -4.36 6.04 5.78
C LYS A 58 -4.41 5.86 4.26
N LEU A 59 -3.66 6.64 3.47
CA LEU A 59 -3.65 6.48 2.01
C LEU A 59 -2.98 5.16 1.62
N HIS A 60 -1.82 4.83 2.21
CA HIS A 60 -1.19 3.53 1.99
C HIS A 60 -2.11 2.36 2.37
N GLN A 61 -2.89 2.48 3.45
CA GLN A 61 -3.83 1.46 3.89
C GLN A 61 -4.93 1.24 2.85
N LEU A 62 -5.55 2.31 2.38
CA LEU A 62 -6.63 2.20 1.40
C LEU A 62 -6.10 1.64 0.07
N LEU A 63 -4.90 2.07 -0.36
CA LEU A 63 -4.25 1.56 -1.58
C LEU A 63 -3.91 0.08 -1.45
N ALA A 64 -3.31 -0.34 -0.33
CA ALA A 64 -2.95 -1.74 -0.06
C ALA A 64 -4.17 -2.66 -0.19
N ILE A 65 -5.28 -2.29 0.45
CA ILE A 65 -6.53 -3.07 0.43
C ILE A 65 -7.14 -3.11 -0.98
N THR A 66 -7.16 -1.98 -1.69
CA THR A 66 -7.72 -1.94 -3.06
C THR A 66 -6.89 -2.77 -4.03
N LEU A 67 -5.56 -2.65 -3.98
CA LEU A 67 -4.66 -3.42 -4.83
C LEU A 67 -4.73 -4.92 -4.55
N TRP A 68 -4.89 -5.29 -3.27
CA TRP A 68 -5.13 -6.69 -2.89
C TRP A 68 -6.42 -7.22 -3.51
N LYS A 69 -7.53 -6.48 -3.40
CA LYS A 69 -8.81 -6.86 -4.03
C LYS A 69 -8.71 -7.02 -5.55
N ASP A 70 -7.89 -6.20 -6.19
CA ASP A 70 -7.63 -6.26 -7.63
C ASP A 70 -6.64 -7.38 -8.03
N GLN A 71 -6.22 -8.22 -7.08
CA GLN A 71 -5.21 -9.27 -7.25
C GLN A 71 -3.82 -8.75 -7.66
N ASN A 72 -3.56 -7.45 -7.47
CA ASN A 72 -2.25 -6.85 -7.64
C ASN A 72 -1.47 -6.93 -6.32
N CYS A 73 -1.18 -8.14 -5.88
CA CYS A 73 -0.56 -8.42 -4.58
C CYS A 73 0.86 -7.87 -4.46
N SER A 74 1.61 -7.80 -5.57
CA SER A 74 2.97 -7.23 -5.59
C SER A 74 2.97 -5.75 -5.18
N GLU A 75 2.10 -4.94 -5.79
CA GLU A 75 1.97 -3.52 -5.43
C GLU A 75 1.30 -3.37 -4.05
N SER A 76 0.34 -4.24 -3.72
CA SER A 76 -0.29 -4.26 -2.39
C SER A 76 0.74 -4.46 -1.26
N GLN A 77 1.68 -5.41 -1.43
CA GLN A 77 2.77 -5.66 -0.49
C GLN A 77 3.58 -4.40 -0.22
N TYR A 78 3.96 -3.66 -1.26
CA TYR A 78 4.69 -2.40 -1.12
C TYR A 78 3.96 -1.42 -0.19
N HIS A 79 2.65 -1.26 -0.37
CA HIS A 79 1.88 -0.38 0.49
C HIS A 79 1.75 -0.91 1.92
N PHE A 80 1.56 -2.22 2.13
CA PHE A 80 1.52 -2.83 3.46
C PHE A 80 2.82 -2.66 4.26
N LEU A 81 3.99 -2.68 3.59
CA LEU A 81 5.29 -2.46 4.25
C LEU A 81 5.39 -1.10 4.96
N HIS A 82 4.63 -0.11 4.47
CA HIS A 82 4.59 1.23 5.05
C HIS A 82 3.50 1.41 6.12
N LEU A 83 2.78 0.33 6.47
CA LEU A 83 1.73 0.32 7.47
C LEU A 83 2.17 -0.37 8.76
N THR A 84 1.50 -0.03 9.85
CA THR A 84 1.49 -0.81 11.09
C THR A 84 0.40 -1.88 11.07
N ASP A 85 0.19 -2.53 9.92
CA ASP A 85 -0.82 -3.58 9.72
C ASP A 85 -0.14 -4.90 9.27
N GLY A 86 0.53 -5.55 10.21
CA GLY A 86 1.20 -6.83 9.95
C GLY A 86 0.22 -7.97 9.66
N GLN A 87 -0.97 -7.94 10.25
CA GLN A 87 -2.00 -8.97 10.06
C GLN A 87 -2.56 -8.91 8.64
N GLY A 88 -2.92 -7.71 8.15
CA GLY A 88 -3.38 -7.51 6.78
C GLY A 88 -2.29 -7.90 5.75
N CYS A 89 -1.04 -7.54 6.03
CA CYS A 89 0.09 -7.92 5.19
C CYS A 89 0.25 -9.45 5.09
N ALA A 90 0.24 -10.17 6.21
CA ALA A 90 0.37 -11.63 6.22
C ALA A 90 -0.78 -12.33 5.50
N ASN A 91 -2.02 -11.89 5.73
CA ASN A 91 -3.19 -12.44 5.03
C ASN A 91 -3.09 -12.25 3.51
N MET A 92 -2.68 -11.06 3.06
CA MET A 92 -2.46 -10.79 1.63
C MET A 92 -1.33 -11.66 1.06
N LEU A 93 -0.22 -11.83 1.77
CA LEU A 93 0.88 -12.70 1.33
C LEU A 93 0.45 -14.16 1.22
N LEU A 94 -0.34 -14.67 2.15
CA LEU A 94 -0.87 -16.04 2.08
C LEU A 94 -1.76 -16.23 0.85
N GLU A 95 -2.70 -15.31 0.62
CA GLU A 95 -3.54 -15.35 -0.58
C GLU A 95 -2.69 -15.27 -1.86
N TYR A 96 -1.65 -14.43 -1.87
CA TYR A 96 -0.76 -14.29 -3.01
C TYR A 96 -0.01 -15.59 -3.32
N CYS A 97 0.56 -16.24 -2.30
CA CYS A 97 1.29 -17.50 -2.45
C CYS A 97 0.38 -18.63 -2.96
N LEU A 98 -0.82 -18.74 -2.38
CA LEU A 98 -1.78 -19.79 -2.70
C LEU A 98 -2.38 -19.61 -4.11
N SER A 99 -2.73 -18.39 -4.49
CA SER A 99 -3.32 -18.08 -5.80
C SER A 99 -2.38 -18.37 -6.96
N HIS A 100 -1.08 -18.14 -6.78
CA HIS A 100 -0.07 -18.34 -7.82
C HIS A 100 0.62 -19.71 -7.74
N ARG A 101 0.19 -20.58 -6.82
CA ARG A 101 0.71 -21.94 -6.62
C ARG A 101 2.22 -21.99 -6.35
N TYR A 102 2.76 -21.00 -5.65
CA TYR A 102 4.14 -20.99 -5.18
C TYR A 102 4.31 -21.86 -3.92
N CYS A 103 3.82 -23.10 -3.97
CA CYS A 103 3.73 -23.99 -2.82
C CYS A 103 5.10 -24.31 -2.16
N ASN A 104 6.20 -24.13 -2.91
CA ASN A 104 7.56 -24.38 -2.44
C ASN A 104 8.32 -23.10 -2.03
N GLU A 105 7.71 -21.92 -2.13
CA GLU A 105 8.34 -20.63 -1.81
C GLU A 105 7.60 -19.86 -0.71
N VAL A 106 6.61 -20.50 -0.07
CA VAL A 106 5.78 -19.91 1.00
C VAL A 106 6.64 -19.28 2.10
N ASP A 107 7.74 -19.93 2.47
CA ASP A 107 8.74 -19.43 3.43
C ASP A 107 9.52 -18.22 2.90
N VAL A 108 9.83 -18.17 1.60
CA VAL A 108 10.52 -17.04 0.95
C VAL A 108 9.68 -15.76 1.01
N PHE A 109 8.37 -15.84 0.77
CA PHE A 109 7.48 -14.67 0.81
C PHE A 109 7.46 -14.01 2.19
N VAL A 110 7.29 -14.79 3.24
CA VAL A 110 7.29 -14.26 4.61
C VAL A 110 8.67 -13.81 5.06
N ALA A 111 9.74 -14.53 4.68
CA ALA A 111 11.11 -14.12 4.98
C ALA A 111 11.45 -12.77 4.34
N GLN A 112 11.07 -12.57 3.07
CA GLN A 112 11.26 -11.30 2.37
C GLN A 112 10.52 -10.17 3.07
N ALA A 113 9.23 -10.35 3.41
CA ALA A 113 8.45 -9.33 4.09
C ALA A 113 9.03 -8.97 5.46
N ILE A 114 9.43 -9.97 6.25
CA ILE A 114 10.08 -9.79 7.56
C ILE A 114 11.36 -8.96 7.43
N LEU A 115 12.24 -9.31 6.49
CA LEU A 115 13.50 -8.59 6.27
C LEU A 115 13.23 -7.14 5.86
N GLN A 116 12.24 -6.90 5.00
CA GLN A 116 11.84 -5.55 4.59
C GLN A 116 11.29 -4.73 5.77
N PHE A 117 10.41 -5.28 6.60
CA PHE A 117 9.92 -4.60 7.81
C PHE A 117 11.06 -4.29 8.80
N LEU A 118 12.02 -5.20 8.95
CA LEU A 118 13.21 -4.98 9.79
C LEU A 118 14.08 -3.84 9.25
N CYS A 119 14.28 -3.74 7.92
CA CYS A 119 14.96 -2.60 7.29
C CYS A 119 14.24 -1.27 7.57
N LEU A 120 12.92 -1.28 7.64
CA LEU A 120 12.08 -0.13 8.01
C LEU A 120 11.98 0.09 9.54
N LYS A 121 12.70 -0.71 10.35
CA LYS A 121 12.69 -0.67 11.82
C LYS A 121 11.31 -0.91 12.44
N ASN A 122 10.38 -1.53 11.71
CA ASN A 122 9.02 -1.80 12.16
C ASN A 122 8.90 -3.18 12.84
N LYS A 123 9.50 -3.29 14.03
CA LYS A 123 9.55 -4.55 14.80
C LYS A 123 8.17 -5.10 15.16
N THR A 124 7.20 -4.23 15.41
CA THR A 124 5.84 -4.62 15.78
C THR A 124 5.16 -5.35 14.63
N SER A 125 5.13 -4.75 13.42
CA SER A 125 4.58 -5.44 12.24
C SER A 125 5.37 -6.70 11.91
N THR A 126 6.71 -6.70 12.05
CA THR A 126 7.52 -7.91 11.83
C THR A 126 7.02 -9.09 12.65
N LEU A 127 6.81 -8.89 13.97
CA LEU A 127 6.36 -9.97 14.85
C LEU A 127 4.95 -10.45 14.47
N VAL A 128 4.04 -9.52 14.18
CA VAL A 128 2.66 -9.86 13.79
C VAL A 128 2.66 -10.64 12.47
N VAL A 129 3.38 -10.17 11.44
CA VAL A 129 3.47 -10.88 10.15
C VAL A 129 3.95 -12.31 10.34
N PHE A 130 5.04 -12.49 11.11
CA PHE A 130 5.59 -13.82 11.38
C PHE A 130 4.59 -14.75 12.07
N MET A 131 3.93 -14.27 13.12
CA MET A 131 2.99 -15.08 13.91
C MET A 131 1.67 -15.37 13.18
N THR A 132 1.26 -14.50 12.27
CA THR A 132 0.02 -14.66 11.50
C THR A 132 0.22 -15.58 10.29
N TYR A 133 1.40 -15.54 9.68
CA TYR A 133 1.66 -16.23 8.42
C TYR A 133 1.97 -17.73 8.60
N ILE A 134 2.53 -18.12 9.76
CA ILE A 134 2.89 -19.50 10.12
C ILE A 134 1.72 -20.20 10.78
#